data_AF-A0A359B3P1-F1
#
_entry.id   AF-A0A359B3P1-F1
#
_cell.length_a   1.000
_cell.length_b   1.000
_cell.length_c   1.000
_cell.angle_alpha   90.00
_cell.angle_beta   90.00
_cell.angle_gamma   90.00
#
_symmetry.space_group_name_H-M   'P 1'
#
loop_
_entity.id
_entity.type
_entity.pdbx_description
1 polymer ?
#
loop_
_entity_poly.entity_id
_entity_poly.type
_entity_poly.pdbx_seq_one_letter_code
_entity_poly.pdbx_strand_id
1 'polypeptide(L)'
;MAIERIEWDERRGGLLVTREEVIAPQSKNMNDAKVKLKGRLREIVRQVKTLKTEAEQIKAVLAKIEGQETTPAPDTPTRLPE
;
A
#
# COMPACT_ATOMS: atom_id res chain seq x y z
N MET A 1 -21.07 9.85 4.74
CA MET A 1 -21.43 9.41 3.39
C MET A 1 -20.35 9.92 2.46
N ALA A 2 -19.81 9.06 1.59
CA ALA A 2 -18.93 9.49 0.52
C ALA A 2 -19.81 9.77 -0.71
N ILE A 3 -19.63 10.93 -1.33
CA ILE A 3 -20.28 11.27 -2.59
C ILE A 3 -19.24 11.03 -3.67
N GLU A 4 -19.59 10.18 -4.63
CA GLU A 4 -18.77 9.92 -5.81
C GLU A 4 -19.38 10.67 -6.99
N ARG A 5 -18.57 11.49 -7.65
CA ARG A 5 -18.94 12.28 -8.82
C ARG A 5 -18.02 11.90 -9.95
N ILE A 6 -18.60 11.40 -11.04
CA ILE A 6 -17.88 11.01 -12.26
C ILE A 6 -18.26 12.02 -13.34
N GLU A 7 -17.28 12.74 -13.86
CA GLU A 7 -17.47 13.74 -14.92
C GLU A 7 -16.45 13.49 -16.04
N TRP A 8 -16.84 13.79 -17.28
CA TRP A 8 -15.91 13.79 -18.41
C TRP A 8 -15.12 15.10 -18.40
N ASP A 9 -13.80 15.02 -18.30
CA ASP A 9 -12.90 16.19 -18.37
C ASP A 9 -12.42 16.35 -19.81
N GLU A 10 -13.06 17.25 -20.55
CA GLU A 10 -12.70 17.56 -21.95
C GLU A 10 -11.27 18.11 -22.10
N ARG A 11 -10.71 18.74 -21.05
CA ARG A 11 -9.35 19.30 -21.11
C ARG A 11 -8.29 18.22 -20.98
N ARG A 12 -8.60 17.16 -20.24
CA ARG A 12 -7.70 16.01 -20.02
C ARG A 12 -8.02 14.82 -20.93
N GLY A 13 -9.14 14.88 -21.65
CA GLY A 13 -9.59 13.81 -22.55
C GLY A 13 -9.88 12.50 -21.81
N GLY A 14 -10.45 12.57 -20.60
CA GLY A 14 -10.66 11.39 -19.77
C GLY A 14 -11.72 11.55 -18.69
N LEU A 15 -12.05 10.44 -18.03
CA LEU A 15 -12.98 10.41 -16.91
C LEU A 15 -12.29 10.90 -15.63
N LEU A 16 -12.84 11.95 -15.02
CA LEU A 16 -12.45 12.44 -13.70
C LEU A 16 -13.41 11.87 -12.65
N VAL A 17 -12.85 11.13 -11.71
CA VAL A 17 -13.59 10.62 -10.54
C VAL A 17 -13.21 11.46 -9.33
N THR A 18 -14.18 12.21 -8.79
CA THR A 18 -14.01 12.98 -7.56
C THR A 18 -14.75 12.26 -6.44
N ARG A 19 -14.02 11.95 -5.35
CA ARG A 19 -14.59 11.34 -4.15
C ARG A 19 -14.56 12.36 -3.02
N GLU A 20 -15.72 12.87 -2.66
CA GLU A 20 -15.89 13.74 -1.51
C GLU A 20 -16.28 12.94 -0.28
N GLU A 21 -15.57 13.12 0.83
CA GLU A 21 -15.85 12.42 2.07
C GLU A 21 -16.11 13.40 3.21
N VAL A 22 -17.26 13.26 3.86
CA VAL A 22 -17.57 14.03 5.07
C VAL A 22 -16.93 13.37 6.28
N ILE A 23 -15.83 13.96 6.77
CA ILE A 23 -15.01 13.40 7.86
C ILE A 23 -15.64 13.64 9.26
N ALA A 24 -16.59 14.57 9.38
CA ALA A 24 -17.25 14.89 10.64
C ALA A 24 -18.74 15.27 10.48
N PRO A 25 -19.63 14.33 10.08
CA PRO A 25 -21.01 14.62 9.67
C PRO A 25 -21.96 15.12 10.79
N GLN A 26 -21.45 15.31 12.01
CA GLN A 26 -22.22 15.79 13.17
C GLN A 26 -21.38 16.66 14.12
N SER A 27 -20.32 17.29 13.60
CA SER A 27 -19.52 18.21 14.40
C SER A 27 -20.35 19.44 14.74
N LYS A 28 -20.65 19.65 16.03
CA LYS A 28 -21.41 20.84 16.46
C LYS A 28 -20.54 22.09 16.49
N ASN A 29 -19.22 21.91 16.57
CA ASN A 29 -18.23 22.98 16.57
C ASN A 29 -16.92 22.54 15.89
N MET A 30 -16.02 23.50 15.68
CA MET A 30 -14.72 23.29 15.03
C MET A 30 -13.77 22.40 15.86
N ASN A 31 -13.92 22.39 17.18
CA ASN A 31 -13.05 21.62 18.07
C ASN A 31 -13.31 20.11 17.95
N ASP A 32 -14.57 19.71 17.83
CA ASP A 32 -14.97 18.31 17.59
C ASP A 32 -14.41 17.79 16.26
N ALA A 33 -14.42 18.62 15.21
CA ALA A 33 -13.83 18.30 13.91
C ALA A 33 -12.31 18.13 14.02
N LYS A 34 -11.64 19.01 14.77
CA LYS A 34 -10.20 18.93 15.04
C LYS A 34 -9.83 17.64 15.78
N VAL A 35 -10.61 17.22 16.76
CA VAL A 35 -10.40 15.96 17.49
C VAL A 35 -10.55 14.76 16.56
N LYS A 36 -11.60 14.73 15.72
CA LYS A 36 -11.80 13.66 14.72
C LYS A 36 -10.67 13.60 13.70
N LEU A 37 -10.22 14.74 13.18
CA LEU A 37 -9.09 14.80 12.24
C LEU A 37 -7.79 14.28 12.89
N LYS A 38 -7.52 14.65 14.16
CA LYS A 38 -6.37 14.10 14.91
C LYS A 38 -6.47 12.58 15.14
N GLY A 39 -7.68 12.06 15.36
CA GLY A 39 -7.95 10.62 15.44
C GLY A 39 -7.58 9.93 14.12
N ARG A 40 -8.17 10.40 13.03
CA ARG A 40 -7.95 9.87 11.69
C ARG A 40 -6.49 9.94 11.25
N LEU A 41 -5.80 11.04 11.57
CA LEU A 41 -4.36 11.18 11.30
C LEU A 41 -3.55 10.09 12.02
N ARG A 42 -3.84 9.81 13.30
CA ARG A 42 -3.17 8.74 14.05
C ARG A 42 -3.41 7.37 13.44
N GLU A 43 -4.63 7.10 13.00
CA GLU A 43 -4.98 5.84 12.32
C GLU A 43 -4.22 5.68 11.01
N ILE A 44 -4.17 6.71 10.17
CA ILE A 44 -3.41 6.70 8.92
C ILE A 44 -1.92 6.44 9.20
N VAL A 45 -1.33 7.14 10.17
CA VAL A 45 0.08 6.92 10.54
C VAL A 45 0.32 5.48 11.01
N ARG A 46 -0.62 4.89 11.75
CA ARG A 46 -0.53 3.49 12.18
C ARG A 46 -0.60 2.54 10.98
N GLN A 47 -1.53 2.75 10.06
CA GLN A 47 -1.68 1.96 8.84
C GLN A 47 -0.41 2.00 7.99
N VAL A 48 0.16 3.20 7.77
CA VAL A 48 1.41 3.36 7.02
C VAL A 48 2.57 2.62 7.67
N LYS A 49 2.67 2.66 9.00
CA LYS A 49 3.70 1.89 9.72
C LYS A 49 3.53 0.39 9.52
N THR A 50 2.31 -0.12 9.63
CA THR A 50 2.01 -1.54 9.37
C THR A 50 2.36 -1.94 7.95
N LEU A 51 1.92 -1.17 6.94
CA LEU A 51 2.24 -1.42 5.54
C LEU A 51 3.75 -1.38 5.26
N LYS A 52 4.48 -0.47 5.92
CA LYS A 52 5.95 -0.43 5.79
C LYS A 52 6.59 -1.69 6.35
N THR A 53 6.15 -2.17 7.51
CA THR A 53 6.65 -3.42 8.09
C THR A 53 6.37 -4.61 7.18
N GLU A 54 5.15 -4.69 6.64
CA GLU A 54 4.76 -5.73 5.68
C GLU A 54 5.62 -5.69 4.42
N ALA A 55 5.87 -4.50 3.86
CA ALA A 55 6.75 -4.33 2.70
C ALA A 55 8.19 -4.81 2.99
N GLU A 56 8.74 -4.52 4.17
CA GLU A 56 10.07 -5.01 4.56
C GLU A 56 10.11 -6.53 4.74
N GLN A 57 9.04 -7.13 5.28
CA GLN A 57 8.92 -8.59 5.36
C GLN A 57 8.88 -9.23 3.97
N ILE A 58 8.11 -8.67 3.04
CA ILE A 58 8.06 -9.14 1.65
C ILE A 58 9.44 -9.05 1.00
N LYS A 59 10.16 -7.93 1.14
CA LYS A 59 11.54 -7.78 0.63
C LYS A 59 12.48 -8.83 1.19
N ALA A 60 12.41 -9.09 2.51
CA ALA A 60 13.26 -10.09 3.15
C ALA A 60 12.97 -11.51 2.63
N VAL A 61 11.72 -11.83 2.32
CA VAL A 61 11.34 -13.10 1.70
C VAL A 61 11.85 -13.18 0.26
N LEU A 62 11.66 -12.13 -0.54
CA LEU A 62 12.16 -12.08 -1.91
C LEU A 62 13.69 -12.24 -1.98
N ALA A 63 14.44 -11.54 -1.13
CA ALA A 63 15.90 -11.66 -1.07
C ALA A 63 16.36 -13.09 -0.72
N LYS A 64 15.61 -13.84 0.08
CA LYS A 64 15.90 -15.26 0.36
C LYS A 64 15.64 -16.14 -0.85
N ILE A 65 14.58 -15.86 -1.60
CA ILE A 65 14.24 -16.60 -2.83
C ILE A 65 15.31 -16.35 -3.89
N GLU A 66 15.65 -15.08 -4.16
CA GLU A 66 16.70 -14.70 -5.11
C GLU A 66 18.08 -15.25 -4.70
N GLY A 67 18.40 -15.21 -3.40
CA GLY A 67 19.64 -15.79 -2.88
C GLY A 67 19.72 -17.31 -3.04
N GLN A 68 18.59 -18.03 -3.03
CA GLN A 68 18.56 -19.48 -3.25
C GLN A 68 18.76 -19.88 -4.72
N GLU A 69 18.40 -19.03 -5.69
CA GLU A 69 18.63 -19.30 -7.11
C GLU A 69 20.11 -19.25 -7.54
N THR A 70 21.01 -18.71 -6.69
CA THR A 70 22.44 -18.59 -6.99
C THR A 70 23.31 -19.73 -6.50
N THR A 71 22.75 -20.82 -5.96
CA THR A 71 23.56 -22.01 -5.65
C THR A 71 23.80 -22.79 -6.94
N PRO A 72 25.02 -22.83 -7.49
CA PRO A 72 25.31 -23.75 -8.59
C PRO A 72 25.08 -25.15 -8.04
N ALA A 73 24.31 -25.97 -8.74
CA ALA A 73 24.27 -27.40 -8.45
C ALA A 73 25.71 -27.91 -8.36
N PRO A 74 26.10 -28.68 -7.33
CA PRO A 74 27.44 -29.24 -7.27
C PRO A 74 27.64 -30.08 -8.53
N ASP A 75 28.61 -29.68 -9.35
CA ASP A 75 29.09 -30.42 -10.50
C ASP A 75 29.29 -31.87 -10.07
N THR A 76 28.37 -32.73 -10.50
CA THR A 76 28.49 -34.16 -10.26
C THR A 76 29.45 -34.65 -11.33
N PRO A 77 30.70 -35.03 -11.01
CA PRO A 77 31.59 -35.57 -12.03
C PRO A 77 30.96 -36.86 -12.54
N THR A 78 30.49 -36.82 -13.79
CA THR A 78 30.02 -38.01 -14.50
C THR A 78 31.22 -38.93 -14.68
N ARG A 79 31.34 -39.93 -13.80
CA ARG A 79 32.28 -41.03 -13.98
C ARG A 79 31.74 -41.90 -15.11
N LEU A 80 32.35 -41.79 -16.29
CA LEU A 80 32.13 -42.74 -17.38
C LEU A 80 32.55 -44.14 -16.91
N PRO A 81 31.79 -45.19 -17.23
CA PRO A 81 32.16 -46.55 -16.88
C PRO A 81 33.32 -47.03 -17.77
N GLU A 82 34.34 -47.61 -17.15
CA GLU A 82 35.31 -48.52 -17.81
C GLU A 82 34.94 -49.97 -17.51
#